data_AF-A0A9P0DXA8-F1
#
_entry.id   AF-A0A9P0DXA8-F1
#
_cell.length_a   1.000
_cell.length_b   1.000
_cell.length_c   1.000
_cell.angle_alpha   90.00
_cell.angle_beta   90.00
_cell.angle_gamma   90.00
#
_symmetry.space_group_name_H-M   'P 1'
#
loop_
_entity.id
_entity.type
_entity.pdbx_description
1 polymer ?
#
loop_
_entity_poly.entity_id
_entity_poly.type
_entity_poly.pdbx_seq_one_letter_code
_entity_poly.pdbx_strand_id
1 'polypeptide(L)'
;MSQSKEYFSYFKNFDVVEKTRCLILGAGTLGCSVARSLLPWGIQHITFVDKDVVSPSNPTRQSLYTDQDWREEKPKAEAAADNIKIIFPEVNIVGHRLKIPSIGHSVEKETIERTVKELSGLIENHDIIFLLTDTRGSRWLPTVLGQCMQKIVINVSIDLDSYTVSRHGVYTEADPVPNTILNNETGLTSIDGRNLACFFCTENLFPEKPVLQEIIKPLDKKYTVTRPGVPLIAATMAVELAISLLIQTSNVSTPAFFYANSDNNKENLKYLNYNQMGLVPHVIKGNMSTYGQLVTAFEKNAKCAACSDTVVKQYQQQGNAFFIKVLENPRHLKKLLKMEEGFDRESILNDVRCKFHLIFIRINYILN
;
A
#
# COMPACT_ATOMS: atom_id res chain seq x y z
N MET A 1 -24.47 -11.82 -13.33
CA MET A 1 -23.58 -10.90 -14.08
C MET A 1 -24.32 -9.90 -14.98
N SER A 2 -25.60 -10.13 -15.37
CA SER A 2 -26.30 -9.21 -16.27
C SER A 2 -26.56 -7.81 -15.68
N GLN A 3 -26.99 -7.71 -14.41
CA GLN A 3 -27.24 -6.41 -13.77
C GLN A 3 -25.96 -5.61 -13.45
N SER A 4 -24.87 -6.27 -13.05
CA SER A 4 -23.60 -5.57 -12.77
C SER A 4 -22.93 -5.07 -14.05
N LYS A 5 -22.94 -5.86 -15.13
CA LYS A 5 -22.37 -5.43 -16.41
C LYS A 5 -23.07 -4.22 -17.00
N GLU A 6 -24.38 -4.10 -16.83
CA GLU A 6 -25.13 -2.94 -17.30
C GLU A 6 -24.75 -1.67 -16.52
N TYR A 7 -24.64 -1.74 -15.19
CA TYR A 7 -24.18 -0.61 -14.35
C TYR A 7 -22.73 -0.21 -14.64
N PHE A 8 -21.84 -1.17 -14.90
CA PHE A 8 -20.44 -0.86 -15.14
C PHE A 8 -20.11 -0.49 -16.59
N SER A 9 -21.00 -0.77 -17.54
CA SER A 9 -20.88 -0.34 -18.95
C SER A 9 -20.83 1.19 -19.11
N TYR A 10 -21.28 1.94 -18.10
CA TYR A 10 -21.18 3.40 -18.05
C TYR A 10 -19.75 3.92 -17.84
N PHE A 11 -18.85 3.09 -17.29
CA PHE A 11 -17.46 3.45 -17.09
C PHE A 11 -16.62 3.15 -18.33
N LYS A 12 -15.91 4.16 -18.82
CA LYS A 12 -14.90 3.95 -19.87
C LYS A 12 -13.82 2.99 -19.36
N ASN A 13 -13.32 2.12 -20.23
CA ASN A 13 -12.24 1.16 -19.93
C ASN A 13 -12.56 0.10 -18.87
N PHE A 14 -13.84 -0.22 -18.63
CA PHE A 14 -14.20 -1.27 -17.67
C PHE A 14 -13.63 -2.65 -18.04
N ASP A 15 -13.43 -2.92 -19.34
CA ASP A 15 -12.76 -4.15 -19.81
C ASP A 15 -11.36 -4.35 -19.21
N VAL A 16 -10.67 -3.27 -18.83
CA VAL A 16 -9.37 -3.35 -18.15
C VAL A 16 -9.53 -3.92 -16.74
N VAL A 17 -10.62 -3.56 -16.04
CA VAL A 17 -10.91 -4.06 -14.70
C VAL A 17 -11.07 -5.58 -14.73
N GLU A 18 -11.90 -6.12 -15.64
CA GLU A 18 -12.12 -7.57 -15.71
C GLU A 18 -10.83 -8.38 -15.96
N LYS A 19 -9.92 -7.83 -16.79
CA LYS A 19 -8.64 -8.45 -17.17
C LYS A 19 -7.52 -8.24 -16.15
N THR A 20 -7.70 -7.32 -15.19
CA THR A 20 -6.67 -6.97 -14.22
C THR A 20 -6.37 -8.14 -13.29
N ARG A 21 -5.07 -8.45 -13.14
CA ARG A 21 -4.57 -9.46 -12.20
C ARG A 21 -4.18 -8.81 -10.88
N CYS A 22 -4.88 -9.17 -9.81
CA CYS A 22 -4.64 -8.64 -8.47
C CYS A 22 -3.84 -9.64 -7.61
N LEU A 23 -2.67 -9.21 -7.12
CA LEU A 23 -1.91 -9.94 -6.11
C LEU A 23 -2.24 -9.39 -4.73
N ILE A 24 -2.71 -10.23 -3.82
CA ILE A 24 -3.04 -9.88 -2.44
C ILE A 24 -1.98 -10.48 -1.51
N LEU A 25 -1.10 -9.62 -0.99
CA LEU A 25 -0.05 -10.00 -0.06
C LEU A 25 -0.58 -9.94 1.38
N GLY A 26 -1.09 -11.07 1.86
CA GLY A 26 -1.72 -11.25 3.17
C GLY A 26 -3.17 -11.67 3.05
N ALA A 27 -3.51 -12.85 3.59
CA ALA A 27 -4.86 -13.42 3.63
C ALA A 27 -5.51 -13.25 5.03
N GLY A 28 -5.16 -12.18 5.73
CA GLY A 28 -5.79 -11.79 6.99
C GLY A 28 -7.15 -11.09 6.79
N THR A 29 -7.59 -10.31 7.78
CA THR A 29 -8.86 -9.57 7.73
C THR A 29 -8.93 -8.61 6.54
N LEU A 30 -7.84 -7.89 6.27
CA LEU A 30 -7.73 -6.98 5.12
C LEU A 30 -7.83 -7.74 3.80
N GLY A 31 -7.05 -8.81 3.63
CA GLY A 31 -7.06 -9.61 2.40
C GLY A 31 -8.41 -10.24 2.09
N CYS A 32 -9.07 -10.79 3.11
CA CYS A 32 -10.42 -11.32 2.97
C CYS A 32 -11.41 -10.25 2.47
N SER A 33 -11.33 -9.06 3.05
CA SER A 33 -12.23 -7.95 2.73
C SER A 33 -11.94 -7.37 1.34
N VAL A 34 -10.65 -7.20 0.99
CA VAL A 34 -10.23 -6.75 -0.35
C VAL A 34 -10.73 -7.72 -1.41
N ALA A 35 -10.52 -9.03 -1.26
CA ALA A 35 -11.00 -10.01 -2.23
C ALA A 35 -12.52 -9.97 -2.39
N ARG A 36 -13.29 -9.91 -1.29
CA ARG A 36 -14.76 -9.79 -1.36
C ARG A 36 -15.22 -8.48 -2.01
N SER A 37 -14.45 -7.40 -1.88
CA SER A 37 -14.76 -6.12 -2.52
C SER A 37 -14.34 -6.06 -3.99
N LEU A 38 -13.37 -6.87 -4.43
CA LEU A 38 -12.96 -6.97 -5.84
C LEU A 38 -13.99 -7.73 -6.70
N LEU A 39 -14.67 -8.75 -6.16
CA LEU A 39 -15.61 -9.57 -6.94
C LEU A 39 -16.78 -8.76 -7.54
N PRO A 40 -17.47 -7.86 -6.80
CA PRO A 40 -18.56 -7.08 -7.37
C PRO A 40 -18.11 -6.16 -8.51
N TRP A 41 -16.84 -5.74 -8.50
CA TRP A 41 -16.21 -4.95 -9.56
C TRP A 41 -15.83 -5.79 -10.80
N GLY A 42 -16.11 -7.10 -10.81
CA GLY A 42 -15.88 -7.97 -11.96
C GLY A 42 -14.43 -8.42 -12.15
N ILE A 43 -13.55 -8.22 -11.15
CA ILE A 43 -12.18 -8.74 -11.17
C ILE A 43 -12.22 -10.27 -11.17
N GLN A 44 -11.56 -10.88 -12.17
CA GLN A 44 -11.57 -12.33 -12.35
C GLN A 44 -10.27 -13.02 -11.93
N HIS A 45 -9.17 -12.28 -11.81
CA HIS A 45 -7.85 -12.84 -11.58
C HIS A 45 -7.29 -12.38 -10.24
N ILE A 46 -7.30 -13.26 -9.23
CA ILE A 46 -6.84 -12.95 -7.88
C ILE A 46 -5.82 -13.99 -7.44
N THR A 47 -4.72 -13.54 -6.84
CA THR A 47 -3.74 -14.44 -6.22
C THR A 47 -3.51 -14.04 -4.78
N PHE A 48 -3.70 -14.95 -3.84
CA PHE A 48 -3.35 -14.76 -2.44
C PHE A 48 -1.92 -15.23 -2.15
N VAL A 49 -1.22 -14.50 -1.29
CA VAL A 49 0.05 -14.91 -0.69
C VAL A 49 -0.06 -14.80 0.82
N ASP A 50 0.05 -15.92 1.52
CA ASP A 50 0.09 -15.98 2.99
C ASP A 50 0.75 -17.28 3.44
N LYS A 51 1.57 -17.26 4.50
CA LYS A 51 2.25 -18.45 5.01
C LYS A 51 1.44 -19.22 6.05
N ASP A 52 0.53 -18.52 6.72
CA ASP A 52 -0.11 -18.99 7.94
C ASP A 52 -1.17 -20.03 7.65
N VAL A 53 -1.60 -20.72 8.70
CA VAL A 53 -2.77 -21.58 8.73
C VAL A 53 -3.92 -20.86 9.43
N VAL A 54 -5.16 -21.24 9.10
CA VAL A 54 -6.35 -20.70 9.75
C VAL A 54 -6.35 -21.10 11.23
N SER A 55 -6.56 -20.14 12.14
CA SER A 55 -6.65 -20.39 13.58
C SER A 55 -8.06 -20.17 14.15
N PRO A 56 -8.39 -20.71 15.35
CA PRO A 56 -9.77 -20.68 15.87
C PRO A 56 -10.39 -19.28 16.01
N SER A 57 -9.56 -18.26 16.22
CA SER A 57 -10.02 -16.87 16.34
C SER A 57 -10.24 -16.18 14.99
N ASN A 58 -9.81 -16.77 13.88
CA ASN A 58 -9.81 -16.15 12.56
C ASN A 58 -11.22 -16.00 11.98
N PRO A 59 -12.11 -17.01 12.00
CA PRO A 59 -13.43 -16.92 11.36
C PRO A 59 -14.28 -15.71 11.81
N THR A 60 -14.16 -15.27 13.07
CA THR A 60 -14.93 -14.12 13.58
C THR A 60 -14.47 -12.77 13.04
N ARG A 61 -13.26 -12.68 12.47
CA ARG A 61 -12.69 -11.43 11.95
C ARG A 61 -12.16 -11.53 10.53
N GLN A 62 -12.15 -12.72 9.92
CA GLN A 62 -11.60 -12.99 8.59
C GLN A 62 -12.70 -13.71 7.80
N SER A 63 -13.41 -12.94 6.98
CA SER A 63 -14.71 -13.30 6.41
C SER A 63 -14.69 -14.42 5.36
N LEU A 64 -13.52 -14.99 5.07
CA LEU A 64 -13.34 -16.10 4.14
C LEU A 64 -12.99 -17.42 4.83
N TYR A 65 -13.09 -17.51 6.16
CA TYR A 65 -12.79 -18.77 6.86
C TYR A 65 -13.98 -19.23 7.69
N THR A 66 -14.11 -20.56 7.78
CA THR A 66 -15.18 -21.23 8.52
C THR A 66 -14.63 -21.98 9.74
N ASP A 67 -15.53 -22.55 10.55
CA ASP A 67 -15.16 -23.47 11.63
C ASP A 67 -14.42 -24.70 11.11
N GLN A 68 -14.78 -25.18 9.92
CA GLN A 68 -14.13 -26.34 9.30
C GLN A 68 -12.68 -26.03 8.90
N ASP A 69 -12.42 -24.86 8.34
CA ASP A 69 -11.08 -24.53 7.83
C ASP A 69 -10.02 -24.48 8.93
N TRP A 70 -10.37 -24.02 10.14
CA TRP A 70 -9.41 -24.05 11.25
C TRP A 70 -9.25 -25.47 11.82
N ARG A 71 -10.32 -26.27 11.88
CA ARG A 71 -10.23 -27.67 12.38
C ARG A 71 -9.34 -28.54 11.51
N GLU A 72 -9.31 -28.25 10.21
CA GLU A 72 -8.45 -28.90 9.23
C GLU A 72 -7.07 -28.23 9.10
N GLU A 73 -6.81 -27.18 9.88
CA GLU A 73 -5.57 -26.38 9.84
C GLU A 73 -5.17 -25.93 8.43
N LYS A 74 -6.15 -25.58 7.59
CA LYS A 74 -5.88 -25.26 6.19
C LYS A 74 -4.94 -24.06 6.06
N PRO A 75 -4.03 -24.06 5.07
CA PRO A 75 -3.26 -22.86 4.72
C PRO A 75 -4.20 -21.70 4.36
N LYS A 76 -3.98 -20.52 4.95
CA LYS A 76 -4.87 -19.35 4.78
C LYS A 76 -5.05 -18.96 3.32
N ALA A 77 -3.96 -18.90 2.56
CA ALA A 77 -4.00 -18.49 1.16
C ALA A 77 -4.88 -19.44 0.32
N GLU A 78 -4.76 -20.75 0.55
CA GLU A 78 -5.53 -21.78 -0.15
C GLU A 78 -6.99 -21.77 0.30
N ALA A 79 -7.25 -21.77 1.62
CA ALA A 79 -8.60 -21.71 2.16
C ALA A 79 -9.37 -20.46 1.70
N ALA A 80 -8.71 -19.30 1.62
CA ALA A 80 -9.31 -18.07 1.12
C ALA A 80 -9.70 -18.19 -0.35
N ALA A 81 -8.84 -18.78 -1.18
CA ALA A 81 -9.13 -19.02 -2.59
C ALA A 81 -10.30 -20.00 -2.77
N ASP A 82 -10.32 -21.10 -2.02
CA ASP A 82 -11.37 -22.12 -2.07
C ASP A 82 -12.73 -21.54 -1.64
N ASN A 83 -12.77 -20.78 -0.55
CA ASN A 83 -14.01 -20.18 -0.06
C ASN A 83 -14.52 -19.05 -0.97
N ILE A 84 -13.65 -18.34 -1.70
CA ILE A 84 -14.06 -17.43 -2.77
C ILE A 84 -14.68 -18.21 -3.95
N LYS A 85 -14.14 -19.37 -4.32
CA LYS A 85 -14.71 -20.22 -5.39
C LYS A 85 -16.08 -20.77 -5.04
N ILE A 86 -16.40 -20.96 -3.76
CA ILE A 86 -17.76 -21.29 -3.32
C ILE A 86 -18.72 -20.11 -3.61
N ILE A 87 -18.27 -18.88 -3.40
CA ILE A 87 -19.07 -17.66 -3.62
C ILE A 87 -19.23 -17.38 -5.13
N PHE A 88 -18.15 -17.50 -5.89
CA PHE A 88 -18.14 -17.23 -7.32
C PHE A 88 -17.22 -18.23 -8.05
N PRO A 89 -17.74 -19.38 -8.52
CA PRO A 89 -16.92 -20.46 -9.07
C PRO A 89 -16.10 -20.11 -10.32
N GLU A 90 -16.52 -19.10 -11.09
CA GLU A 90 -15.87 -18.70 -12.34
C GLU A 90 -14.60 -17.85 -12.13
N VAL A 91 -14.36 -17.35 -10.92
CA VAL A 91 -13.15 -16.56 -10.63
C VAL A 91 -11.90 -17.41 -10.72
N ASN A 92 -10.91 -16.91 -11.46
CA ASN A 92 -9.56 -17.47 -11.46
C ASN A 92 -8.81 -16.98 -10.22
N ILE A 93 -8.99 -17.70 -9.12
CA ILE A 93 -8.31 -17.44 -7.86
C ILE A 93 -7.43 -18.59 -7.40
N VAL A 94 -6.21 -18.26 -6.94
CA VAL A 94 -5.23 -19.22 -6.41
C VAL A 94 -4.59 -18.69 -5.12
N GLY A 95 -4.16 -19.63 -4.26
CA GLY A 95 -3.46 -19.33 -3.02
C GLY A 95 -2.03 -19.86 -3.04
N HIS A 96 -1.05 -19.03 -2.69
CA HIS A 96 0.35 -19.39 -2.54
C HIS A 96 0.78 -19.34 -1.09
N ARG A 97 1.22 -20.49 -0.56
CA ARG A 97 1.77 -20.58 0.78
C ARG A 97 3.22 -20.07 0.83
N LEU A 98 3.39 -18.76 0.97
CA LEU A 98 4.71 -18.12 0.91
C LEU A 98 4.91 -17.12 2.06
N LYS A 99 6.06 -17.24 2.76
CA LYS A 99 6.47 -16.32 3.83
C LYS A 99 7.30 -15.18 3.26
N ILE A 100 6.75 -13.96 3.22
CA ILE A 100 7.51 -12.78 2.83
C ILE A 100 8.56 -12.47 3.92
N PRO A 101 9.87 -12.43 3.59
CA PRO A 101 10.91 -12.17 4.56
C PRO A 101 10.81 -10.73 5.06
N SER A 102 10.92 -10.55 6.37
CA SER A 102 10.97 -9.23 6.99
C SER A 102 12.41 -8.80 7.16
N ILE A 103 12.75 -7.57 6.76
CA ILE A 103 14.03 -6.97 7.14
C ILE A 103 14.21 -7.06 8.67
N GLY A 104 15.43 -7.36 9.12
CA GLY A 104 15.76 -7.38 10.54
C GLY A 104 15.57 -8.72 11.24
N HIS A 105 15.04 -9.73 10.55
CA HIS A 105 14.83 -11.06 11.10
C HIS A 105 15.76 -12.06 10.44
N SER A 106 16.42 -12.90 11.25
CA SER A 106 17.25 -13.99 10.74
C SER A 106 16.39 -15.01 10.00
N VAL A 107 16.70 -15.22 8.72
CA VAL A 107 16.09 -16.25 7.87
C VAL A 107 17.23 -16.96 7.14
N GLU A 108 17.11 -18.27 6.96
CA GLU A 108 18.08 -19.05 6.20
C GLU A 108 18.19 -18.54 4.76
N LYS A 109 19.41 -18.52 4.22
CA LYS A 109 19.72 -17.92 2.92
C LYS A 109 18.94 -18.58 1.79
N GLU A 110 18.93 -19.91 1.74
CA GLU A 110 18.22 -20.70 0.72
C GLU A 110 16.72 -20.37 0.71
N THR A 111 16.14 -20.12 1.88
CA THR A 111 14.75 -19.70 2.02
C THR A 111 14.52 -18.29 1.47
N ILE A 112 15.47 -17.36 1.68
CA ILE A 112 15.42 -16.01 1.11
C ILE A 112 15.50 -16.08 -0.42
N GLU A 113 16.44 -16.83 -0.98
CA GLU A 113 16.65 -16.93 -2.44
C GLU A 113 15.39 -17.44 -3.15
N ARG A 114 14.84 -18.56 -2.67
CA ARG A 114 13.59 -19.13 -3.20
C ARG A 114 12.44 -18.13 -3.12
N THR A 115 12.28 -17.49 -1.97
CA THR A 115 11.16 -16.56 -1.74
C THR A 115 11.27 -15.31 -2.59
N VAL A 116 12.46 -14.72 -2.70
CA VAL A 116 12.69 -13.54 -3.54
C VAL A 116 12.37 -13.87 -4.99
N LYS A 117 12.80 -15.04 -5.49
CA LYS A 117 12.49 -15.49 -6.85
C LYS A 117 10.98 -15.65 -7.07
N GLU A 118 10.30 -16.36 -6.18
CA GLU A 118 8.87 -16.65 -6.28
C GLU A 118 8.03 -15.37 -6.19
N LEU A 119 8.29 -14.51 -5.20
CA LEU A 119 7.58 -13.25 -5.02
C LEU A 119 7.83 -12.27 -6.18
N SER A 120 9.05 -12.22 -6.72
CA SER A 120 9.35 -11.39 -7.89
C SER A 120 8.54 -11.83 -9.11
N GLY A 121 8.48 -13.14 -9.37
CA GLY A 121 7.66 -13.69 -10.45
C GLY A 121 6.17 -13.44 -10.25
N LEU A 122 5.67 -13.51 -9.01
CA LEU A 122 4.28 -13.15 -8.71
C LEU A 122 4.02 -11.66 -8.99
N ILE A 123 4.86 -10.75 -8.49
CA ILE A 123 4.66 -9.30 -8.71
C ILE A 123 4.76 -8.96 -10.21
N GLU A 124 5.71 -9.55 -10.94
CA GLU A 124 5.85 -9.36 -12.38
C GLU A 124 4.60 -9.79 -13.16
N ASN A 125 3.99 -10.92 -12.76
CA ASN A 125 2.79 -11.48 -13.39
C ASN A 125 1.46 -10.89 -12.91
N HIS A 126 1.48 -9.83 -12.09
CA HIS A 126 0.27 -9.14 -11.65
C HIS A 126 0.33 -7.66 -11.98
N ASP A 127 -0.82 -7.02 -12.08
CA ASP A 127 -0.94 -5.63 -12.52
C ASP A 127 -1.12 -4.69 -11.31
N ILE A 128 -1.86 -5.15 -10.30
CA ILE A 128 -2.04 -4.47 -9.01
C ILE A 128 -1.57 -5.36 -7.87
N ILE A 129 -0.80 -4.78 -6.96
CA ILE A 129 -0.30 -5.42 -5.75
C ILE A 129 -0.94 -4.76 -4.52
N PHE A 130 -1.80 -5.49 -3.81
CA PHE A 130 -2.32 -5.08 -2.51
C PHE A 130 -1.35 -5.53 -1.42
N LEU A 131 -0.73 -4.55 -0.76
CA LEU A 131 0.25 -4.77 0.30
C LEU A 131 -0.45 -4.74 1.66
N LEU A 132 -0.86 -5.91 2.14
CA LEU A 132 -1.72 -6.10 3.31
C LEU A 132 -1.06 -6.96 4.40
N THR A 133 0.28 -6.99 4.41
CA THR A 133 1.04 -7.77 5.39
C THR A 133 0.88 -7.20 6.80
N ASP A 134 1.17 -7.99 7.81
CA ASP A 134 1.07 -7.58 9.22
C ASP A 134 2.26 -6.69 9.62
N THR A 135 3.49 -7.07 9.28
CA THR A 135 4.69 -6.35 9.77
C THR A 135 5.20 -5.25 8.84
N ARG A 136 5.93 -4.28 9.41
CA ARG A 136 6.66 -3.23 8.65
C ARG A 136 7.73 -3.84 7.74
N GLY A 137 8.49 -4.77 8.29
CA GLY A 137 9.64 -5.36 7.62
C GLY A 137 9.26 -6.17 6.39
N SER A 138 8.12 -6.89 6.44
CA SER A 138 7.61 -7.66 5.28
C SER A 138 7.13 -6.79 4.13
N ARG A 139 6.82 -5.51 4.38
CA ARG A 139 6.43 -4.54 3.34
C ARG A 139 7.58 -4.09 2.44
N TRP A 140 8.82 -4.25 2.89
CA TRP A 140 9.97 -3.67 2.20
C TRP A 140 10.22 -4.28 0.82
N LEU A 141 10.36 -5.60 0.76
CA LEU A 141 10.68 -6.31 -0.48
C LEU A 141 9.61 -6.06 -1.57
N PRO A 142 8.29 -6.22 -1.31
CA PRO A 142 7.25 -5.87 -2.26
C PRO A 142 7.27 -4.40 -2.70
N THR A 143 7.59 -3.47 -1.79
CA THR A 143 7.63 -2.03 -2.10
C THR A 143 8.75 -1.68 -3.07
N VAL A 144 9.93 -2.30 -2.92
CA VAL A 144 11.05 -2.11 -3.85
C VAL A 144 10.71 -2.74 -5.21
N LEU A 145 10.24 -3.99 -5.22
CA LEU A 145 9.86 -4.71 -6.45
C LEU A 145 8.79 -3.96 -7.24
N GLY A 146 7.71 -3.53 -6.59
CA GLY A 146 6.61 -2.81 -7.25
C GLY A 146 7.06 -1.52 -7.93
N GLN A 147 8.00 -0.79 -7.34
CA GLN A 147 8.55 0.41 -7.97
C GLN A 147 9.44 0.11 -9.17
N CYS A 148 10.31 -0.90 -9.05
CA CYS A 148 11.24 -1.26 -10.12
C CYS A 148 10.51 -1.84 -11.33
N MET A 149 9.44 -2.60 -11.08
CA MET A 149 8.60 -3.23 -12.11
C MET A 149 7.41 -2.34 -12.51
N GLN A 150 7.35 -1.10 -12.04
CA GLN A 150 6.31 -0.11 -12.35
C GLN A 150 4.87 -0.63 -12.14
N LYS A 151 4.67 -1.39 -11.06
CA LYS A 151 3.37 -1.95 -10.67
C LYS A 151 2.57 -0.95 -9.84
N ILE A 152 1.25 -0.99 -9.97
CA ILE A 152 0.37 -0.28 -9.05
C ILE A 152 0.43 -0.99 -7.71
N VAL A 153 0.95 -0.32 -6.68
CA VAL A 153 0.97 -0.86 -5.31
C VAL A 153 0.01 -0.07 -4.45
N ILE A 154 -0.98 -0.76 -3.88
CA ILE A 154 -1.91 -0.21 -2.89
C ILE A 154 -1.54 -0.75 -1.52
N ASN A 155 -1.04 0.11 -0.64
CA ASN A 155 -0.71 -0.24 0.73
C ASN A 155 -1.87 0.08 1.67
N VAL A 156 -2.11 -0.83 2.63
CA VAL A 156 -3.04 -0.59 3.72
C VAL A 156 -2.35 -0.85 5.06
N SER A 157 -2.55 0.10 5.97
CA SER A 157 -2.07 0.06 7.35
C SER A 157 -3.22 0.39 8.28
N ILE A 158 -3.36 -0.35 9.36
CA ILE A 158 -4.45 -0.20 10.33
C ILE A 158 -3.88 -0.11 11.74
N ASP A 159 -4.55 0.70 12.55
CA ASP A 159 -4.34 0.84 13.98
C ASP A 159 -5.66 0.56 14.73
N LEU A 160 -5.67 0.72 16.05
CA LEU A 160 -6.83 0.43 16.90
C LEU A 160 -8.15 1.04 16.37
N ASP A 161 -8.13 2.33 16.03
CA ASP A 161 -9.31 3.11 15.61
C ASP A 161 -9.08 3.90 14.31
N SER A 162 -7.97 3.68 13.61
CA SER A 162 -7.61 4.44 12.41
C SER A 162 -7.02 3.55 11.33
N TYR A 163 -7.05 4.06 10.09
CA TYR A 163 -6.47 3.39 8.94
C TYR A 163 -5.80 4.38 8.00
N THR A 164 -4.82 3.88 7.25
CA THR A 164 -4.18 4.58 6.14
C THR A 164 -4.23 3.67 4.91
N VAL A 165 -4.76 4.19 3.81
CA VAL A 165 -4.71 3.59 2.48
C VAL A 165 -3.86 4.49 1.59
N SER A 166 -2.90 3.94 0.87
CA SER A 166 -2.07 4.72 -0.05
C SER A 166 -1.73 3.97 -1.32
N ARG A 167 -1.44 4.71 -2.38
CA ARG A 167 -0.84 4.18 -3.61
C ARG A 167 0.61 4.64 -3.73
N HIS A 168 1.52 3.76 -4.13
CA HIS A 168 2.92 4.15 -4.26
C HIS A 168 3.20 4.81 -5.62
N GLY A 169 4.22 5.66 -5.65
CA GLY A 169 4.87 6.04 -6.90
C GLY A 169 5.72 4.93 -7.47
N VAL A 170 6.36 5.20 -8.60
CA VAL A 170 7.20 4.24 -9.34
C VAL A 170 8.52 4.88 -9.73
N TYR A 171 9.54 4.07 -9.94
CA TYR A 171 10.80 4.58 -10.47
C TYR A 171 10.71 4.78 -11.99
N THR A 172 11.22 5.91 -12.45
CA THR A 172 11.43 6.22 -13.86
C THR A 172 12.79 6.88 -14.04
N GLU A 173 13.45 6.63 -15.17
CA GLU A 173 14.68 7.35 -15.52
C GLU A 173 14.42 8.80 -15.97
N ALA A 174 13.17 9.12 -16.32
CA ALA A 174 12.75 10.48 -16.63
C ALA A 174 12.86 11.40 -15.40
N ASP A 175 13.18 12.66 -15.67
CA ASP A 175 13.25 13.69 -14.63
C ASP A 175 11.91 13.81 -13.88
N PRO A 176 11.95 14.07 -12.56
CA PRO A 176 10.74 14.28 -11.77
C PRO A 176 9.90 15.42 -12.36
N VAL A 177 8.63 15.13 -12.63
CA VAL A 177 7.67 16.19 -13.01
C VAL A 177 7.41 17.08 -11.80
N PRO A 178 7.65 18.41 -11.89
CA PRO A 178 7.39 19.33 -10.79
C PRO A 178 5.94 19.33 -10.36
N ASN A 179 5.70 19.60 -9.07
CA ASN A 179 4.34 19.79 -8.58
C ASN A 179 3.66 20.93 -9.33
N THR A 180 2.40 20.72 -9.68
CA THR A 180 1.59 21.73 -10.35
C THR A 180 0.63 22.32 -9.34
N ILE A 181 0.76 23.63 -9.08
CA ILE A 181 -0.26 24.38 -8.34
C ILE A 181 -1.36 24.73 -9.34
N LEU A 182 -2.54 24.16 -9.12
CA LEU A 182 -3.67 24.28 -10.05
C LEU A 182 -4.56 25.47 -9.70
N ASN A 183 -4.63 25.82 -8.42
CA ASN A 183 -5.36 26.99 -7.95
C ASN A 183 -4.65 27.58 -6.73
N ASN A 184 -4.17 28.82 -6.87
CA ASN A 184 -3.48 29.55 -5.82
C ASN A 184 -4.41 30.03 -4.70
N GLU A 185 -5.69 30.26 -4.99
CA GLU A 185 -6.69 30.74 -4.02
C GLU A 185 -7.14 29.62 -3.08
N THR A 186 -7.37 28.42 -3.64
CA THR A 186 -7.77 27.25 -2.86
C THR A 186 -6.58 26.44 -2.36
N GLY A 187 -5.37 26.69 -2.87
CA GLY A 187 -4.19 25.87 -2.59
C GLY A 187 -4.26 24.45 -3.17
N LEU A 188 -5.08 24.24 -4.22
CA LEU A 188 -5.18 22.94 -4.89
C LEU A 188 -3.88 22.65 -5.63
N THR A 189 -3.24 21.55 -5.27
CA THR A 189 -1.95 21.11 -5.80
C THR A 189 -2.03 19.68 -6.29
N SER A 190 -1.20 19.31 -7.26
CA SER A 190 -1.03 17.92 -7.68
C SER A 190 0.43 17.47 -7.66
N ILE A 191 0.65 16.23 -7.23
CA ILE A 191 1.92 15.51 -7.38
C ILE A 191 1.74 14.47 -8.50
N ASP A 192 2.67 14.40 -9.45
CA ASP A 192 2.69 13.35 -10.47
C ASP A 192 2.74 11.97 -9.82
N GLY A 193 1.98 11.01 -10.37
CA GLY A 193 1.87 9.66 -9.80
C GLY A 193 3.23 8.96 -9.63
N ARG A 194 4.20 9.22 -10.51
CA ARG A 194 5.56 8.66 -10.43
C ARG A 194 6.34 9.19 -9.22
N ASN A 195 6.06 10.41 -8.80
CA ASN A 195 6.77 11.08 -7.71
C ASN A 195 6.16 10.83 -6.33
N LEU A 196 5.09 10.02 -6.24
CA LEU A 196 4.44 9.74 -4.98
C LEU A 196 5.34 8.93 -4.02
N ALA A 197 5.26 9.31 -2.75
CA ALA A 197 5.90 8.59 -1.65
C ALA A 197 5.40 7.15 -1.55
N CYS A 198 6.27 6.23 -1.14
CA CYS A 198 5.85 4.90 -0.71
C CYS A 198 5.51 4.88 0.79
N PHE A 199 5.01 3.74 1.29
CA PHE A 199 4.77 3.49 2.71
C PHE A 199 5.93 3.93 3.63
N PHE A 200 7.18 3.65 3.25
CA PHE A 200 8.36 4.02 4.06
C PHE A 200 8.67 5.51 4.02
N CYS A 201 8.19 6.26 3.03
CA CYS A 201 8.27 7.71 3.06
C CYS A 201 7.23 8.29 4.01
N THR A 202 5.98 7.80 3.94
CA THR A 202 4.86 8.35 4.69
C THR A 202 4.90 8.02 6.18
N GLU A 203 5.43 6.86 6.55
CA GLU A 203 5.59 6.44 7.96
C GLU A 203 6.80 7.09 8.65
N ASN A 204 7.83 7.47 7.90
CA ASN A 204 9.03 8.12 8.43
C ASN A 204 8.88 9.64 8.62
N LEU A 205 7.65 10.17 8.48
CA LEU A 205 7.35 11.59 8.71
C LEU A 205 7.39 11.98 10.20
N PHE A 206 7.68 11.02 11.10
CA PHE A 206 7.93 11.27 12.51
C PHE A 206 9.44 11.22 12.81
N PRO A 207 10.13 12.38 12.87
CA PRO A 207 11.59 12.51 12.88
C PRO A 207 12.28 12.08 14.19
N GLU A 208 11.57 11.50 15.15
CA GLU A 208 12.12 11.33 16.51
C GLU A 208 13.10 10.17 16.66
N LYS A 209 13.19 9.23 15.69
CA LYS A 209 14.00 8.00 15.83
C LYS A 209 14.78 7.59 14.57
N PRO A 210 15.96 6.95 14.71
CA PRO A 210 16.80 6.57 13.57
C PRO A 210 16.06 5.63 12.60
N VAL A 211 15.99 6.02 11.32
CA VAL A 211 15.18 5.38 10.27
C VAL A 211 15.37 3.86 10.16
N LEU A 212 16.58 3.34 10.32
CA LEU A 212 16.81 1.89 10.30
C LEU A 212 16.33 1.16 11.55
N GLN A 213 16.41 1.78 12.72
CA GLN A 213 15.89 1.15 13.94
C GLN A 213 14.38 0.99 13.86
N GLU A 214 13.67 1.91 13.19
CA GLU A 214 12.22 1.80 12.96
C GLU A 214 11.86 0.81 11.84
N ILE A 215 12.69 0.63 10.81
CA ILE A 215 12.48 -0.39 9.77
C ILE A 215 12.73 -1.82 10.30
N ILE A 216 13.75 -1.97 11.16
CA ILE A 216 14.14 -3.24 11.78
C ILE A 216 13.23 -3.60 12.96
N LYS A 217 12.64 -2.60 13.63
CA LYS A 217 11.57 -2.85 14.60
C LYS A 217 10.40 -3.50 13.87
N PRO A 218 9.84 -4.58 14.41
CA PRO A 218 8.50 -4.97 14.04
C PRO A 218 7.59 -3.73 14.19
N LEU A 219 6.86 -3.33 13.13
CA LEU A 219 5.46 -2.95 13.42
C LEU A 219 4.93 -4.24 14.01
N ASP A 220 4.80 -4.26 15.33
CA ASP A 220 3.80 -5.01 16.06
C ASP A 220 4.27 -5.08 17.51
N LYS A 221 3.64 -4.23 18.34
CA LYS A 221 2.93 -4.81 19.46
C LYS A 221 2.10 -5.95 18.85
N LYS A 222 2.56 -7.19 19.02
CA LYS A 222 1.74 -8.37 18.78
C LYS A 222 0.33 -8.06 19.29
N TYR A 223 -0.67 -8.34 18.47
CA TYR A 223 -2.09 -8.10 18.76
C TYR A 223 -2.50 -6.62 18.68
N THR A 224 -2.49 -6.02 17.49
CA THR A 224 -3.32 -4.83 17.26
C THR A 224 -4.77 -5.30 17.20
N VAL A 225 -5.38 -5.45 18.38
CA VAL A 225 -6.83 -5.42 18.54
C VAL A 225 -7.28 -4.15 17.82
N THR A 226 -7.99 -4.30 16.71
CA THR A 226 -8.56 -3.18 15.97
C THR A 226 -10.07 -3.20 16.17
N ARG A 227 -10.70 -2.04 16.13
CA ARG A 227 -12.16 -1.97 16.05
C ARG A 227 -12.60 -2.71 14.78
N PRO A 228 -13.53 -3.67 14.84
CA PRO A 228 -13.85 -4.55 13.71
C PRO A 228 -14.22 -3.84 12.40
N GLY A 229 -14.77 -2.62 12.47
CA GLY A 229 -15.10 -1.83 11.28
C GLY A 229 -13.91 -1.20 10.56
N VAL A 230 -12.78 -0.97 11.24
CA VAL A 230 -11.57 -0.32 10.67
C VAL A 230 -11.07 -1.05 9.42
N PRO A 231 -10.74 -2.35 9.48
CA PRO A 231 -10.19 -3.05 8.32
C PRO A 231 -11.21 -3.20 7.19
N LEU A 232 -12.52 -3.23 7.47
CA LEU A 232 -13.56 -3.29 6.44
C LEU A 232 -13.61 -2.00 5.61
N ILE A 233 -13.58 -0.85 6.30
CA ILE A 233 -13.55 0.46 5.64
C ILE A 233 -12.24 0.62 4.88
N ALA A 234 -11.11 0.28 5.50
CA ALA A 234 -9.79 0.40 4.88
C ALA A 234 -9.68 -0.46 3.60
N ALA A 235 -10.13 -1.71 3.65
CA ALA A 235 -10.13 -2.60 2.49
C ALA A 235 -11.02 -2.09 1.36
N THR A 236 -12.20 -1.57 1.69
CA THR A 236 -13.10 -0.98 0.70
C THR A 236 -12.48 0.25 0.05
N MET A 237 -11.91 1.16 0.83
CA MET A 237 -11.20 2.34 0.32
C MET A 237 -10.01 1.97 -0.57
N ALA A 238 -9.30 0.89 -0.24
CA ALA A 238 -8.20 0.37 -1.06
C ALA A 238 -8.68 -0.14 -2.42
N VAL A 239 -9.79 -0.87 -2.46
CA VAL A 239 -10.38 -1.35 -3.72
C VAL A 239 -10.92 -0.18 -4.55
N GLU A 240 -11.68 0.74 -3.95
CA GLU A 240 -12.21 1.91 -4.66
C GLU A 240 -11.10 2.79 -5.26
N LEU A 241 -9.99 2.96 -4.53
CA LEU A 241 -8.80 3.65 -5.05
C LEU A 241 -8.17 2.91 -6.23
N ALA A 242 -8.03 1.58 -6.13
CA ALA A 242 -7.46 0.75 -7.19
C ALA A 242 -8.33 0.78 -8.46
N ILE A 243 -9.64 0.62 -8.31
CA ILE A 243 -10.59 0.65 -9.42
C ILE A 243 -10.61 2.04 -10.07
N SER A 244 -10.59 3.11 -9.27
CA SER A 244 -10.52 4.47 -9.78
C SER A 244 -9.24 4.70 -10.61
N LEU A 245 -8.09 4.15 -10.21
CA LEU A 245 -6.87 4.21 -11.02
C LEU A 245 -7.04 3.48 -12.38
N LEU A 246 -7.61 2.27 -12.36
CA LEU A 246 -7.79 1.45 -13.56
C LEU A 246 -8.72 2.12 -14.58
N ILE A 247 -9.92 2.49 -14.13
CA ILE A 247 -10.96 3.08 -15.00
C ILE A 247 -10.46 4.39 -15.62
N GLN A 248 -9.74 5.21 -14.85
CA GLN A 248 -9.39 6.56 -15.30
C GLN A 248 -8.22 6.59 -16.28
N THR A 249 -7.16 5.85 -15.98
CA THR A 249 -5.89 5.98 -16.73
C THR A 249 -5.21 4.66 -16.99
N SER A 250 -5.49 3.63 -16.18
CA SER A 250 -4.71 2.39 -16.14
C SER A 250 -3.19 2.66 -15.99
N ASN A 251 -2.83 3.79 -15.38
CA ASN A 251 -1.45 4.30 -15.40
C ASN A 251 -0.99 4.77 -14.02
N VAL A 252 0.17 4.27 -13.61
CA VAL A 252 0.90 4.64 -12.39
C VAL A 252 1.23 6.14 -12.31
N SER A 253 1.32 6.85 -13.45
CA SER A 253 1.61 8.29 -13.50
C SER A 253 0.42 9.18 -13.14
N THR A 254 -0.76 8.62 -12.84
CA THR A 254 -1.96 9.40 -12.49
C THR A 254 -1.66 10.40 -11.38
N PRO A 255 -1.87 11.72 -11.59
CA PRO A 255 -1.60 12.72 -10.58
C PRO A 255 -2.46 12.53 -9.32
N ALA A 256 -1.90 12.83 -8.15
CA ALA A 256 -2.64 12.91 -6.90
C ALA A 256 -2.95 14.36 -6.57
N PHE A 257 -4.24 14.71 -6.61
CA PHE A 257 -4.72 16.04 -6.24
C PHE A 257 -4.98 16.13 -4.74
N PHE A 258 -4.58 17.24 -4.12
CA PHE A 258 -4.79 17.51 -2.70
C PHE A 258 -4.81 19.02 -2.43
N TYR A 259 -5.42 19.42 -1.31
CA TYR A 259 -5.40 20.81 -0.85
C TYR A 259 -4.23 21.02 0.11
N ALA A 260 -3.37 22.01 -0.18
CA ALA A 260 -2.26 22.37 0.71
C ALA A 260 -2.75 23.12 1.97
N ASN A 261 -3.88 23.84 1.86
CA ASN A 261 -4.49 24.60 2.96
C ASN A 261 -5.83 23.97 3.35
N SER A 262 -5.93 23.40 4.55
CA SER A 262 -7.15 22.76 5.07
C SER A 262 -8.24 23.73 5.53
N ASP A 263 -7.96 25.03 5.45
CA ASP A 263 -8.75 26.12 6.02
C ASP A 263 -9.89 26.61 5.14
N ASN A 264 -9.68 26.62 3.82
CA ASN A 264 -10.61 27.23 2.91
C ASN A 264 -11.41 26.18 2.15
N ASN A 265 -12.63 26.03 2.65
CA ASN A 265 -13.85 25.76 1.90
C ASN A 265 -13.94 24.48 1.08
N LYS A 266 -15.05 23.79 1.38
CA LYS A 266 -15.71 22.72 0.62
C LYS A 266 -16.08 23.19 -0.79
N GLU A 267 -15.13 23.55 -1.62
CA GLU A 267 -15.38 23.58 -3.05
C GLU A 267 -15.42 22.15 -3.55
N ASN A 268 -16.53 21.83 -4.21
CA ASN A 268 -16.79 20.49 -4.72
C ASN A 268 -15.72 20.15 -5.75
N LEU A 269 -14.83 19.23 -5.39
CA LEU A 269 -13.95 18.49 -6.30
C LEU A 269 -14.70 17.86 -7.49
N LYS A 270 -16.05 17.82 -7.47
CA LYS A 270 -16.90 17.53 -8.63
C LYS A 270 -16.58 18.38 -9.87
N TYR A 271 -16.04 19.59 -9.72
CA TYR A 271 -15.76 20.50 -10.84
C TYR A 271 -14.36 20.37 -11.44
N LEU A 272 -13.45 19.67 -10.78
CA LEU A 272 -12.30 19.11 -11.48
C LEU A 272 -12.87 17.96 -12.30
N ASN A 273 -13.28 18.24 -13.54
CA ASN A 273 -13.76 17.29 -14.55
C ASN A 273 -12.72 16.20 -14.93
N TYR A 274 -11.81 15.85 -14.02
CA TYR A 274 -10.99 14.65 -14.04
C TYR A 274 -11.80 13.45 -13.57
N ASN A 275 -12.81 13.02 -14.35
CA ASN A 275 -13.23 11.61 -14.45
C ASN A 275 -14.53 11.16 -13.76
N GLN A 276 -15.09 10.06 -14.28
CA GLN A 276 -16.38 9.44 -13.92
C GLN A 276 -16.45 8.88 -12.49
N MET A 277 -15.31 8.64 -11.84
CA MET A 277 -15.20 8.05 -10.48
C MET A 277 -14.75 9.05 -9.40
N GLY A 278 -14.49 10.31 -9.76
CA GLY A 278 -13.96 11.32 -8.83
C GLY A 278 -12.44 11.26 -8.66
N LEU A 279 -11.94 11.70 -7.51
CA LEU A 279 -10.50 11.86 -7.25
C LEU A 279 -9.74 10.54 -7.13
N VAL A 280 -8.45 10.59 -7.50
CA VAL A 280 -7.47 9.52 -7.25
C VAL A 280 -6.40 10.00 -6.28
N PRO A 281 -6.68 9.96 -4.96
CA PRO A 281 -5.78 10.45 -3.92
C PRO A 281 -4.47 9.65 -3.86
N HIS A 282 -3.45 10.24 -3.22
CA HIS A 282 -2.23 9.53 -2.85
C HIS A 282 -2.42 8.74 -1.55
N VAL A 283 -2.84 9.44 -0.48
CA VAL A 283 -3.04 8.89 0.86
C VAL A 283 -4.43 9.27 1.36
N ILE A 284 -5.16 8.27 1.86
CA ILE A 284 -6.44 8.39 2.55
C ILE A 284 -6.21 7.95 4.00
N LYS A 285 -6.43 8.85 4.96
CA LYS A 285 -6.40 8.55 6.39
C LYS A 285 -7.81 8.65 6.96
N GLY A 286 -8.27 7.65 7.69
CA GLY A 286 -9.55 7.68 8.37
C GLY A 286 -9.40 7.41 9.87
N ASN A 287 -10.28 8.01 10.67
CA ASN A 287 -10.34 7.79 12.11
C ASN A 287 -11.79 7.51 12.53
N MET A 288 -12.00 6.41 13.25
CA MET A 288 -13.31 5.93 13.69
C MET A 288 -13.82 6.60 14.96
N SER A 289 -12.97 7.36 15.65
CA SER A 289 -13.34 8.12 16.85
C SER A 289 -13.89 9.49 16.47
N THR A 290 -13.32 10.12 15.43
CA THR A 290 -13.81 11.41 14.89
C THR A 290 -14.76 11.26 13.71
N TYR A 291 -14.86 10.06 13.14
CA TYR A 291 -15.55 9.78 11.86
C TYR A 291 -15.03 10.64 10.70
N GLY A 292 -13.81 11.18 10.83
CA GLY A 292 -13.17 12.03 9.84
C GLY A 292 -12.34 11.21 8.84
N GLN A 293 -12.29 11.71 7.61
CA GLN A 293 -11.41 11.24 6.55
C GLN A 293 -10.59 12.41 6.00
N LEU A 294 -9.29 12.18 5.82
CA LEU A 294 -8.35 13.16 5.30
C LEU A 294 -7.63 12.59 4.08
N VAL A 295 -7.62 13.37 3.00
CA VAL A 295 -6.84 13.08 1.79
C VAL A 295 -5.59 13.96 1.78
N THR A 296 -4.43 13.36 1.57
CA THR A 296 -3.12 14.05 1.49
C THR A 296 -2.26 13.47 0.39
N ALA A 297 -1.22 14.20 -0.02
CA ALA A 297 -0.19 13.70 -0.91
C ALA A 297 1.22 14.06 -0.40
N PHE A 298 2.20 13.20 -0.72
CA PHE A 298 3.58 13.37 -0.30
C PHE A 298 4.50 12.92 -1.45
N GLU A 299 5.62 13.63 -1.61
CA GLU A 299 6.64 13.27 -2.58
C GLU A 299 7.58 12.18 -2.04
N LYS A 300 8.14 11.39 -2.96
CA LYS A 300 9.21 10.43 -2.63
C LYS A 300 10.39 11.14 -1.98
N ASN A 301 10.92 10.54 -0.91
CA ASN A 301 12.11 11.04 -0.23
C ASN A 301 13.37 10.47 -0.90
N ALA A 302 14.30 11.34 -1.30
CA ALA A 302 15.55 10.96 -1.96
C ALA A 302 16.43 9.99 -1.13
N LYS A 303 16.26 9.95 0.19
CA LYS A 303 16.96 9.03 1.12
C LYS A 303 16.06 7.90 1.64
N CYS A 304 14.90 7.66 1.01
CA CYS A 304 14.01 6.58 1.41
C CYS A 304 14.69 5.22 1.32
N ALA A 305 14.48 4.39 2.34
CA ALA A 305 15.03 3.04 2.40
C ALA A 305 14.40 2.03 1.43
N ALA A 306 13.33 2.41 0.73
CA ALA A 306 12.65 1.56 -0.25
C ALA A 306 12.48 2.23 -1.62
N CYS A 307 12.11 3.52 -1.68
CA CYS A 307 11.80 4.21 -2.94
C CYS A 307 12.83 5.22 -3.42
N SER A 308 14.01 5.29 -2.78
CA SER A 308 15.06 6.15 -3.30
C SER A 308 15.65 5.57 -4.58
N ASP A 309 16.04 6.45 -5.49
CA ASP A 309 16.71 6.09 -6.73
C ASP A 309 18.00 5.29 -6.44
N THR A 310 18.69 5.56 -5.32
CA THR A 310 19.83 4.78 -4.86
C THR A 310 19.48 3.31 -4.64
N VAL A 311 18.38 3.02 -3.93
CA VAL A 311 17.94 1.65 -3.65
C VAL A 311 17.51 0.95 -4.93
N VAL A 312 16.72 1.62 -5.76
CA VAL A 312 16.24 1.06 -7.04
C VAL A 312 17.41 0.74 -7.98
N LYS A 313 18.37 1.66 -8.13
CA LYS A 313 19.57 1.43 -8.97
C LYS A 313 20.42 0.26 -8.47
N GLN A 314 20.53 0.05 -7.15
CA GLN A 314 21.23 -1.12 -6.62
C GLN A 314 20.53 -2.43 -6.97
N TYR A 315 19.20 -2.46 -6.91
CA TYR A 315 18.45 -3.62 -7.38
C TYR A 315 18.61 -3.84 -8.89
N GLN A 316 18.51 -2.78 -9.71
CA GLN A 316 18.71 -2.90 -11.16
C GLN A 316 20.10 -3.45 -11.53
N GLN A 317 21.13 -3.11 -10.76
CA GLN A 317 22.50 -3.58 -11.00
C GLN A 317 22.76 -5.01 -10.53
N GLN A 318 22.19 -5.42 -9.39
CA GLN A 318 22.54 -6.69 -8.74
C GLN A 318 21.41 -7.74 -8.77
N GLY A 319 20.21 -7.36 -9.22
CA GLY A 319 19.02 -8.18 -9.19
C GLY A 319 18.72 -8.73 -7.79
N ASN A 320 18.32 -10.00 -7.74
CA ASN A 320 17.93 -10.68 -6.49
C ASN A 320 19.08 -10.75 -5.46
N ALA A 321 20.34 -10.68 -5.89
CA ALA A 321 21.49 -10.67 -4.99
C ALA A 321 21.49 -9.45 -4.05
N PHE A 322 20.92 -8.31 -4.49
CA PHE A 322 20.74 -7.15 -3.62
C PHE A 322 19.79 -7.45 -2.46
N PHE A 323 18.65 -8.08 -2.74
CA PHE A 323 17.67 -8.42 -1.72
C PHE A 323 18.23 -9.40 -0.69
N ILE A 324 18.95 -10.43 -1.15
CA ILE A 324 19.58 -11.41 -0.26
C ILE A 324 20.54 -10.70 0.71
N LYS A 325 21.44 -9.84 0.19
CA LYS A 325 22.38 -9.07 1.02
C LYS A 325 21.69 -8.19 2.07
N VAL A 326 20.60 -7.51 1.70
CA VAL A 326 19.88 -6.61 2.63
C VAL A 326 19.08 -7.39 3.66
N LEU A 327 18.44 -8.49 3.28
CA LEU A 327 17.64 -9.33 4.17
C LEU A 327 18.52 -10.09 5.17
N GLU A 328 19.70 -10.57 4.74
CA GLU A 328 20.70 -11.17 5.63
C GLU A 328 21.31 -10.14 6.59
N ASN A 329 21.61 -8.93 6.10
CA ASN A 329 22.25 -7.89 6.89
C ASN A 329 21.66 -6.49 6.58
N PRO A 330 20.67 -6.05 7.38
CA PRO A 330 20.05 -4.73 7.21
C PRO A 330 21.03 -3.55 7.30
N ARG A 331 22.21 -3.73 7.91
CA ARG A 331 23.25 -2.68 7.95
C ARG A 331 23.75 -2.29 6.56
N HIS A 332 23.60 -3.17 5.56
CA HIS A 332 23.92 -2.85 4.18
C HIS A 332 23.12 -1.64 3.67
N LEU A 333 21.82 -1.60 3.99
CA LEU A 333 20.94 -0.51 3.60
C LEU A 333 21.33 0.83 4.27
N LYS A 334 21.78 0.78 5.54
CA LYS A 334 22.31 1.95 6.26
C LYS A 334 23.53 2.55 5.58
N LYS A 335 24.49 1.69 5.25
CA LYS A 335 25.73 2.09 4.57
C LYS A 335 25.43 2.66 3.18
N LEU A 336 24.54 2.01 2.42
CA LEU A 336 24.15 2.44 1.10
C LEU A 336 23.54 3.86 1.10
N LEU A 337 22.65 4.14 2.05
CA LEU A 337 21.97 5.42 2.16
C LEU A 337 22.80 6.50 2.86
N LYS A 338 24.07 6.19 3.21
CA LYS A 338 24.96 7.07 3.99
C LYS A 338 24.28 7.61 5.26
N MET A 339 23.49 6.75 5.92
CA MET A 339 22.84 7.10 7.18
C MET A 339 23.86 6.92 8.32
N GLU A 340 24.61 7.98 8.63
CA GLU A 340 25.59 7.99 9.74
C GLU A 340 24.95 7.67 11.10
N GLU A 341 25.77 7.12 12.01
CA GLU A 341 25.46 6.97 13.44
C GLU A 341 25.50 8.33 14.12
N GLY A 342 24.49 9.16 13.85
CA GLY A 342 24.40 10.51 14.41
C GLY A 342 23.86 11.57 13.45
N PHE A 343 23.07 11.20 12.43
CA PHE A 343 22.51 12.17 11.48
C PHE A 343 21.63 13.20 12.20
N ASP A 344 22.04 14.47 12.07
CA ASP A 344 21.56 15.64 12.79
C ASP A 344 20.05 15.87 12.64
N ARG A 345 19.37 15.88 13.80
CA ARG A 345 17.92 16.09 13.95
C ARG A 345 17.47 17.43 13.37
N GLU A 346 18.31 18.46 13.36
CA GLU A 346 17.92 19.80 12.92
C GLU A 346 17.78 19.92 11.39
N SER A 347 18.59 19.20 10.61
CA SER A 347 18.53 19.27 9.14
C SER A 347 17.23 18.73 8.56
N ILE A 348 16.71 17.62 9.10
CA ILE A 348 15.41 17.04 8.73
C ILE A 348 14.29 17.92 9.28
N LEU A 349 14.41 18.44 10.50
CA LEU A 349 13.41 19.35 11.04
C LEU A 349 13.26 20.61 10.20
N ASN A 350 14.30 21.16 9.58
CA ASN A 350 14.18 22.34 8.72
C ASN A 350 13.57 22.02 7.34
N ASP A 351 13.90 20.86 6.75
CA ASP A 351 13.34 20.41 5.46
C ASP A 351 11.90 19.91 5.60
N VAL A 352 11.57 19.27 6.73
CA VAL A 352 10.23 18.84 7.12
C VAL A 352 9.40 20.03 7.63
N ARG A 353 9.95 20.97 8.41
CA ARG A 353 9.22 22.19 8.83
C ARG A 353 8.82 23.04 7.64
N CYS A 354 9.64 23.14 6.59
CA CYS A 354 9.23 23.87 5.37
C CYS A 354 8.03 23.21 4.65
N LYS A 355 7.81 21.90 4.79
CA LYS A 355 6.64 21.19 4.21
C LYS A 355 5.49 20.94 5.20
N PHE A 356 5.73 21.01 6.52
CA PHE A 356 4.74 20.72 7.57
C PHE A 356 4.22 21.95 8.32
N HIS A 357 4.75 23.16 8.08
CA HIS A 357 4.28 24.37 8.77
C HIS A 357 2.78 24.65 8.56
N LEU A 358 2.16 24.07 7.52
CA LEU A 358 0.72 24.21 7.26
C LEU A 358 -0.18 23.20 7.99
N ILE A 359 0.35 22.11 8.56
CA ILE A 359 -0.48 21.05 9.17
C ILE A 359 -0.38 21.05 10.71
N PHE A 360 0.78 21.37 11.29
CA PHE A 360 0.98 21.25 12.75
C PHE A 360 0.48 22.45 13.58
N ILE A 361 0.24 23.62 12.97
CA ILE A 361 -0.26 24.80 13.71
C ILE A 361 -1.72 24.59 14.19
N ARG A 362 -2.45 23.62 13.64
CA ARG A 362 -3.88 23.44 13.94
C ARG A 362 -4.26 22.38 14.97
N ILE A 363 -3.39 21.42 15.28
CA ILE A 363 -3.71 20.41 16.30
C ILE A 363 -3.64 21.00 17.72
N ASN A 364 -2.80 22.01 17.95
CA ASN A 364 -2.73 22.70 19.25
C ASN A 364 -3.84 23.73 19.49
N TYR A 365 -4.67 24.05 18.50
CA TYR A 365 -5.80 24.99 18.65
C TYR A 365 -7.15 24.32 18.92
N ILE A 366 -7.22 22.97 18.92
CA ILE A 366 -8.43 22.20 19.25
C ILE A 366 -8.35 21.59 20.68
N LEU A 367 -7.21 21.73 21.36
CA LEU A 367 -6.97 21.21 22.71
C LEU A 367 -6.69 22.30 23.76
N ASN A 368 -7.13 23.55 23.54
CA ASN A 368 -7.23 24.56 24.58
C ASN A 368 -8.63 25.17 24.61
#